data_AF-A0A7Y4SRB1-F1
#
_entry.id   AF-A0A7Y4SRB1-F1
#
_cell.length_a   1.000
_cell.length_b   1.000
_cell.length_c   1.000
_cell.angle_alpha   90.00
_cell.angle_beta   90.00
_cell.angle_gamma   90.00
#
_symmetry.space_group_name_H-M   'P 1'
#
loop_
_entity.id
_entity.type
_entity.pdbx_description
1 polymer ?
#
loop_
_entity_poly.entity_id
_entity_poly.type
_entity_poly.pdbx_seq_one_letter_code
_entity_poly.pdbx_strand_id
1 'polypeptide(L)'
;MHRLRFIVAVAASVTVVLSAPFLQQLFSAVSTTWGPQSRMLGIAATVVPIAASLVAALVRIRERRSLRYLALLSSVCLGGLYIVFDSLSFTECFHFVEYGLLAWLFYRAFRQSGISASADDSSLIVLPMLAGLIVGIMDEWFQWFIPIRAGEVRDITLDLVATACGLLFAVGVDPSRRLTLGFRQQSTVRVGLAAGLAVVAFAFFVVSVHVGYEVREPRIGTFRSRYSGDQLRSLSRDRVERWAAHPPVALVRVSREDQYLSEGLWHVQRRNDAWEANDFSKAWRENLILETFYAPVLDTPSYAGTGHRWPLEQRAEVESRPDLDRAPAVSEAYRYPLWIWPDPS
;
A
#
# COMPACT_ATOMS: atom_id res chain seq x y z
N MET A 1 31.78 -14.81 3.75
CA MET A 1 31.27 -13.74 2.86
C MET A 1 29.83 -13.94 2.38
N HIS A 2 29.39 -15.17 2.09
CA HIS A 2 28.05 -15.46 1.57
C HIS A 2 26.89 -15.00 2.47
N ARG A 3 26.94 -15.35 3.76
CA ARG A 3 25.92 -14.94 4.75
C ARG A 3 25.77 -13.43 4.87
N LEU A 4 26.89 -12.70 4.79
CA LEU A 4 26.89 -11.23 4.91
C LEU A 4 26.03 -10.56 3.84
N ARG A 5 26.07 -11.02 2.58
CA ARG A 5 25.30 -10.39 1.50
C ARG A 5 23.80 -10.63 1.64
N PHE A 6 23.42 -11.82 2.11
CA PHE A 6 22.03 -12.10 2.42
C PHE A 6 21.55 -11.26 3.61
N ILE A 7 22.35 -11.15 4.67
CA ILE A 7 22.07 -10.26 5.80
C ILE A 7 21.89 -8.81 5.33
N VAL A 8 22.74 -8.32 4.42
CA VAL A 8 22.61 -6.98 3.84
C VAL A 8 21.30 -6.81 3.06
N ALA A 9 20.90 -7.80 2.24
CA ALA A 9 19.64 -7.73 1.51
C ALA A 9 18.42 -7.71 2.46
N VAL A 10 18.43 -8.55 3.50
CA VAL A 10 17.39 -8.59 4.53
C VAL A 10 17.36 -7.27 5.33
N ALA A 11 18.52 -6.77 5.77
CA ALA A 11 18.61 -5.51 6.50
C ALA A 11 18.10 -4.34 5.66
N ALA A 12 18.45 -4.28 4.37
CA ALA A 12 17.93 -3.28 3.45
C ALA A 12 16.39 -3.37 3.32
N SER A 13 15.85 -4.59 3.23
CA SER A 13 14.39 -4.82 3.16
C SER A 13 13.68 -4.32 4.42
N VAL A 14 14.22 -4.66 5.60
CA VAL A 14 13.69 -4.17 6.89
C VAL A 14 13.77 -2.65 6.96
N THR A 15 14.87 -2.05 6.49
CA THR A 15 15.01 -0.59 6.45
C THR A 15 13.94 0.06 5.57
N VAL A 16 13.67 -0.48 4.37
CA VAL A 16 12.62 0.05 3.47
C VAL A 16 11.28 0.07 4.19
N VAL A 17 10.82 -1.09 4.69
CA VAL A 17 9.54 -1.23 5.42
C VAL A 17 9.44 -0.28 6.61
N LEU A 18 10.46 -0.26 7.49
CA LEU A 18 10.44 0.58 8.69
C LEU A 18 10.61 2.07 8.40
N SER A 19 11.12 2.44 7.22
CA SER A 19 11.33 3.84 6.83
C SER A 19 10.08 4.50 6.20
N ALA A 20 9.09 3.72 5.77
CA ALA A 20 7.86 4.21 5.14
C ALA A 20 7.21 5.43 5.84
N PRO A 21 6.99 5.44 7.18
CA PRO A 21 6.36 6.59 7.83
C PRO A 21 7.24 7.85 7.82
N PHE A 22 8.57 7.68 7.76
CA PHE A 22 9.53 8.79 7.78
C PHE A 22 9.75 9.37 6.38
N LEU A 23 9.72 8.55 5.33
CA LEU A 23 9.88 9.01 3.95
C LEU A 23 8.75 9.96 3.55
N GLN A 24 7.51 9.68 3.93
CA GLN A 24 6.40 10.60 3.66
C GLN A 24 6.61 11.96 4.34
N GLN A 25 7.11 11.98 5.58
CA GLN A 25 7.41 13.22 6.30
C GLN A 25 8.55 13.99 5.62
N LEU A 26 9.58 13.27 5.19
CA LEU A 26 10.68 13.87 4.45
C LEU A 26 10.15 14.51 3.17
N PHE A 27 9.34 13.81 2.39
CA PHE A 27 8.75 14.36 1.17
C PHE A 27 7.81 15.53 1.43
N SER A 28 6.98 15.49 2.48
CA SER A 28 6.15 16.62 2.87
C SER A 28 6.97 17.82 3.32
N ALA A 29 8.03 17.61 4.10
CA ALA A 29 8.94 18.67 4.52
C ALA A 29 9.68 19.28 3.32
N VAL A 30 10.14 18.44 2.39
CA VAL A 30 10.77 18.84 1.13
C VAL A 30 9.79 19.65 0.29
N SER A 31 8.54 19.20 0.15
CA SER A 31 7.52 19.89 -0.65
C SER A 31 7.13 21.24 -0.07
N THR A 32 7.01 21.34 1.25
CA THR A 32 6.68 22.62 1.92
C THR A 32 7.85 23.60 1.86
N THR A 33 9.09 23.11 2.01
CA THR A 33 10.29 23.97 2.02
C THR A 33 10.65 24.47 0.63
N TRP A 34 10.57 23.60 -0.39
CA TRP A 34 11.05 23.91 -1.73
C TRP A 34 9.93 24.05 -2.78
N GLY A 35 8.66 24.06 -2.37
CA GLY A 35 7.54 24.35 -3.26
C GLY A 35 7.59 23.56 -4.59
N PRO A 36 7.45 24.21 -5.75
CA PRO A 36 7.52 23.56 -7.07
C PRO A 36 8.82 22.82 -7.36
N GLN A 37 9.96 23.26 -6.80
CA GLN A 37 11.26 22.64 -7.03
C GLN A 37 11.38 21.24 -6.40
N SER A 38 10.57 20.93 -5.38
CA SER A 38 10.55 19.62 -4.73
C SER A 38 10.32 18.45 -5.71
N ARG A 39 9.46 18.65 -6.72
CA ARG A 39 9.22 17.66 -7.77
C ARG A 39 10.46 17.39 -8.60
N MET A 40 11.21 18.44 -8.96
CA MET A 40 12.45 18.31 -9.74
C MET A 40 13.53 17.61 -8.93
N LEU A 41 13.67 17.95 -7.63
CA LEU A 41 14.60 17.28 -6.72
C LEU A 41 14.27 15.80 -6.58
N GLY A 42 12.99 15.46 -6.44
CA GLY A 42 12.53 14.09 -6.40
C GLY A 42 12.86 13.30 -7.67
N ILE A 43 12.52 13.86 -8.84
CA ILE A 43 12.86 13.26 -10.13
C ILE A 43 14.38 13.06 -10.23
N ALA A 44 15.18 14.07 -9.87
CA ALA A 44 16.64 13.96 -9.91
C ALA A 44 17.17 12.87 -8.97
N ALA A 45 16.64 12.76 -7.75
CA ALA A 45 16.99 11.74 -6.77
C ALA A 45 16.70 10.31 -7.27
N THR A 46 15.81 10.16 -8.25
CA THR A 46 15.43 8.86 -8.83
C THR A 46 16.17 8.59 -10.15
N VAL A 47 16.13 9.55 -11.08
CA VAL A 47 16.67 9.42 -12.45
C VAL A 47 18.18 9.38 -12.46
N VAL A 48 18.86 10.20 -11.64
CA VAL A 48 20.33 10.28 -11.64
C VAL A 48 20.97 8.95 -11.21
N PRO A 49 20.55 8.30 -10.10
CA PRO A 49 21.07 6.97 -9.75
C PRO A 49 20.79 5.90 -10.81
N ILE A 50 19.61 5.90 -11.43
CA ILE A 50 19.30 4.96 -12.53
C ILE A 50 20.26 5.20 -13.70
N ALA A 51 20.41 6.44 -14.16
CA ALA A 51 21.27 6.79 -15.28
C ALA A 51 22.74 6.43 -15.00
N ALA A 52 23.25 6.76 -13.81
CA ALA A 52 24.60 6.40 -13.40
C ALA A 52 24.80 4.87 -13.36
N SER A 53 23.80 4.14 -12.86
CA SER A 53 23.84 2.67 -12.81
C SER A 53 23.81 2.05 -14.21
N LEU A 54 23.02 2.61 -15.14
CA LEU A 54 22.99 2.20 -16.54
C LEU A 54 24.33 2.46 -17.23
N VAL A 55 24.91 3.65 -17.08
CA VAL A 55 26.24 3.96 -17.65
C VAL A 55 27.29 3.00 -17.09
N ALA A 56 27.31 2.79 -15.78
CA ALA A 56 28.23 1.84 -15.15
C ALA A 56 28.03 0.40 -15.65
N ALA A 57 26.78 -0.01 -15.90
CA ALA A 57 26.46 -1.30 -16.50
C ALA A 57 27.00 -1.41 -17.93
N LEU A 58 26.72 -0.42 -18.79
CA LEU A 58 27.17 -0.38 -20.18
C LEU A 58 28.70 -0.46 -20.28
N VAL A 59 29.43 0.26 -19.44
CA VAL A 59 30.91 0.24 -19.41
C VAL A 59 31.47 -1.14 -18.99
N ARG A 60 30.74 -1.87 -18.14
CA ARG A 60 31.18 -3.20 -17.64
C ARG A 60 30.84 -4.35 -18.58
N ILE A 61 29.96 -4.16 -19.56
CA ILE A 61 29.53 -5.23 -20.46
C ILE A 61 30.60 -5.48 -21.53
N ARG A 62 31.39 -6.54 -21.35
CA ARG A 62 32.39 -6.97 -22.36
C ARG A 62 31.95 -8.18 -23.18
N GLU A 63 31.23 -9.10 -22.55
CA GLU A 63 30.78 -10.38 -23.13
C GLU A 63 29.25 -10.46 -23.19
N ARG A 64 28.72 -11.30 -24.10
CA ARG A 64 27.27 -11.55 -24.30
C ARG A 64 26.45 -10.27 -24.46
N ARG A 65 27.00 -9.33 -25.24
CA ARG A 65 26.49 -7.96 -25.39
C ARG A 65 25.00 -7.90 -25.73
N SER A 66 24.55 -8.67 -26.72
CA SER A 66 23.15 -8.65 -27.19
C SER A 66 22.17 -9.02 -26.09
N LEU A 67 22.34 -10.15 -25.41
CA LEU A 67 21.44 -10.60 -24.35
C LEU A 67 21.44 -9.65 -23.15
N ARG A 68 22.61 -9.11 -22.79
CA ARG A 68 22.72 -8.18 -21.65
C ARG A 68 22.12 -6.82 -21.95
N TYR A 69 22.33 -6.30 -23.16
CA TYR A 69 21.67 -5.06 -23.61
C TYR A 69 20.17 -5.25 -23.76
N LEU A 70 19.72 -6.42 -24.26
CA LEU A 70 18.29 -6.73 -24.30
C LEU A 70 17.70 -6.74 -22.90
N ALA A 71 18.34 -7.38 -21.92
CA ALA A 71 17.86 -7.40 -20.53
C ALA A 71 17.79 -5.98 -19.90
N LEU A 72 18.82 -5.15 -20.11
CA LEU A 72 18.83 -3.76 -19.64
C LEU A 72 17.75 -2.92 -20.34
N LEU A 73 17.62 -3.05 -21.66
CA LEU A 73 16.61 -2.35 -22.44
C LEU A 73 15.21 -2.77 -21.98
N SER A 74 14.95 -4.07 -21.82
CA SER A 74 13.69 -4.58 -21.30
C SER A 74 13.39 -4.05 -19.90
N SER A 75 14.38 -4.00 -18.99
CA SER A 75 14.22 -3.41 -17.66
C SER A 75 13.75 -1.94 -17.73
N VAL A 76 14.43 -1.12 -18.53
CA VAL A 76 14.11 0.31 -18.67
C VAL A 76 12.78 0.52 -19.39
N CYS A 77 12.52 -0.20 -20.48
CA CYS A 77 11.29 -0.09 -21.24
C CYS A 77 10.08 -0.54 -20.43
N LEU A 78 10.15 -1.69 -19.73
CA LEU A 78 9.04 -2.17 -18.91
C LEU A 78 8.76 -1.21 -17.75
N GLY A 79 9.79 -0.76 -17.03
CA GLY A 79 9.62 0.20 -15.94
C GLY A 79 9.08 1.54 -16.43
N GLY A 80 9.62 2.08 -17.51
CA GLY A 80 9.15 3.34 -18.11
C GLY A 80 7.72 3.27 -18.62
N LEU A 81 7.35 2.17 -19.30
CA LEU A 81 5.97 1.94 -19.74
C LEU A 81 5.03 1.83 -18.54
N TYR A 82 5.38 1.08 -17.50
CA TYR A 82 4.55 0.95 -16.30
C TYR A 82 4.32 2.30 -15.61
N ILE A 83 5.38 3.09 -15.43
CA ILE A 83 5.29 4.46 -14.85
C ILE A 83 4.33 5.34 -15.66
N VAL A 84 4.41 5.29 -16.99
CA VAL A 84 3.55 6.12 -17.87
C VAL A 84 2.10 5.62 -17.86
N PHE A 85 1.88 4.32 -17.99
CA PHE A 85 0.53 3.75 -18.06
C PHE A 85 -0.23 3.90 -16.74
N ASP A 86 0.44 3.69 -15.60
CA ASP A 86 -0.19 3.78 -14.28
C ASP A 86 -0.11 5.20 -13.67
N SER A 87 0.48 6.15 -14.41
CA SER A 87 0.63 7.56 -13.99
C SER A 87 1.24 7.73 -12.60
N LEU A 88 2.28 6.96 -12.31
CA LEU A 88 2.88 6.90 -10.97
C LEU A 88 3.30 8.30 -10.48
N SER A 89 2.92 8.61 -9.26
CA SER A 89 3.39 9.76 -8.49
C SER A 89 4.89 9.69 -8.26
N PHE A 90 5.46 10.80 -7.81
CA PHE A 90 6.87 10.85 -7.46
C PHE A 90 7.23 9.83 -6.36
N THR A 91 6.42 9.74 -5.31
CA THR A 91 6.62 8.80 -4.19
C THR A 91 6.61 7.35 -4.69
N GLU A 92 5.66 7.00 -5.57
CA GLU A 92 5.57 5.66 -6.17
C GLU A 92 6.78 5.37 -7.08
N CYS A 93 7.27 6.36 -7.86
CA CYS A 93 8.49 6.19 -8.66
C CYS A 93 9.74 5.96 -7.80
N PHE A 94 9.85 6.65 -6.67
CA PHE A 94 10.95 6.44 -5.73
C PHE A 94 10.90 5.01 -5.16
N HIS A 95 9.71 4.58 -4.72
CA HIS A 95 9.48 3.23 -4.21
C HIS A 95 9.79 2.15 -5.25
N PHE A 96 9.40 2.38 -6.51
CA PHE A 96 9.72 1.50 -7.63
C PHE A 96 11.24 1.28 -7.78
N VAL A 97 12.06 2.31 -7.56
CA VAL A 97 13.53 2.16 -7.60
C VAL A 97 14.05 1.42 -6.38
N GLU A 98 13.48 1.64 -5.19
CA GLU A 98 13.86 0.92 -3.98
C GLU A 98 13.68 -0.60 -4.15
N TYR A 99 12.51 -1.03 -4.66
CA TYR A 99 12.25 -2.45 -4.92
C TYR A 99 13.11 -3.03 -6.05
N GLY A 100 13.41 -2.24 -7.08
CA GLY A 100 14.40 -2.60 -8.09
C GLY A 100 15.80 -2.85 -7.50
N LEU A 101 16.22 -2.04 -6.52
CA LEU A 101 17.48 -2.20 -5.81
C LEU A 101 17.46 -3.43 -4.87
N LEU A 102 16.37 -3.64 -4.13
CA LEU A 102 16.20 -4.84 -3.28
C LEU A 102 16.30 -6.12 -4.11
N ALA A 103 15.65 -6.15 -5.27
CA ALA A 103 15.73 -7.27 -6.21
C ALA A 103 17.16 -7.55 -6.65
N TRP A 104 17.94 -6.52 -6.97
CA TRP A 104 19.37 -6.64 -7.30
C TRP A 104 20.19 -7.19 -6.12
N LEU A 105 19.93 -6.74 -4.88
CA LEU A 105 20.61 -7.23 -3.68
C LEU A 105 20.29 -8.71 -3.43
N PHE A 106 19.02 -9.12 -3.51
CA PHE A 106 18.62 -10.52 -3.38
C PHE A 106 19.23 -11.38 -4.48
N TYR A 107 19.17 -10.94 -5.75
CA TYR A 107 19.81 -11.66 -6.86
C TYR A 107 21.29 -11.94 -6.57
N ARG A 108 22.05 -10.93 -6.14
CA ARG A 108 23.47 -11.10 -5.78
C ARG A 108 23.65 -12.05 -4.60
N ALA A 109 22.82 -11.93 -3.56
CA ALA A 109 22.85 -12.80 -2.40
C ALA A 109 22.59 -14.26 -2.78
N PHE A 110 21.54 -14.55 -3.54
CA PHE A 110 21.20 -15.91 -3.99
C PHE A 110 22.24 -16.50 -4.93
N ARG A 111 22.75 -15.70 -5.89
CA ARG A 111 23.81 -16.14 -6.81
C ARG A 111 25.06 -16.61 -6.09
N GLN A 112 25.41 -15.93 -5.00
CA GLN A 112 26.67 -16.16 -4.33
C GLN A 112 26.52 -17.11 -3.14
N SER A 113 25.34 -17.24 -2.52
CA SER A 113 25.18 -17.93 -1.23
C SER A 113 25.36 -19.45 -1.24
N GLY A 114 25.70 -20.08 -2.37
CA GLY A 114 25.66 -21.55 -2.48
C GLY A 114 24.24 -22.10 -2.60
N ILE A 115 23.23 -21.33 -2.20
CA ILE A 115 21.81 -21.68 -2.31
C ILE A 115 21.43 -21.85 -3.79
N SER A 116 21.86 -20.91 -4.65
CA SER A 116 21.80 -21.09 -6.11
C SER A 116 23.17 -21.09 -6.78
N ALA A 117 24.28 -20.93 -6.05
CA ALA A 117 25.61 -20.85 -6.68
C ALA A 117 26.04 -22.15 -7.37
N SER A 118 25.48 -23.30 -6.95
CA SER A 118 25.68 -24.57 -7.64
C SER A 118 24.73 -24.74 -8.84
N ALA A 119 23.60 -24.04 -8.81
CA ALA A 119 22.46 -24.20 -9.71
C ALA A 119 22.34 -22.96 -10.59
N ASP A 120 23.01 -22.98 -11.74
CA ASP A 120 22.66 -22.09 -12.84
C ASP A 120 21.28 -22.50 -13.41
N ASP A 121 20.23 -22.48 -12.59
CA ASP A 121 18.87 -22.91 -12.92
C ASP A 121 17.87 -21.76 -12.69
N SER A 122 16.59 -21.97 -12.98
CA SER A 122 15.57 -20.93 -12.89
C SER A 122 15.36 -20.36 -11.48
N SER A 123 15.83 -21.03 -10.42
CA SER A 123 15.72 -20.54 -9.03
C SER A 123 16.47 -19.24 -8.79
N LEU A 124 17.51 -18.97 -9.59
CA LEU A 124 18.28 -17.74 -9.51
C LEU A 124 17.45 -16.49 -9.81
N ILE A 125 16.34 -16.64 -10.55
CA ILE A 125 15.40 -15.56 -10.86
C ILE A 125 14.18 -15.62 -9.94
N VAL A 126 13.63 -16.83 -9.74
CA VAL A 126 12.38 -17.00 -9.00
C VAL A 126 12.53 -16.70 -7.51
N LEU A 127 13.63 -17.09 -6.86
CA LEU A 127 13.81 -16.84 -5.43
C LEU A 127 13.94 -15.35 -5.09
N PRO A 128 14.76 -14.53 -5.80
CA PRO A 128 14.74 -13.08 -5.62
C PRO A 128 13.37 -12.45 -5.89
N MET A 129 12.64 -12.94 -6.90
CA MET A 129 11.30 -12.43 -7.23
C MET A 129 10.32 -12.66 -6.10
N LEU A 130 10.31 -13.88 -5.54
CA LEU A 130 9.49 -14.23 -4.38
C LEU A 130 9.91 -13.47 -3.12
N ALA A 131 11.22 -13.25 -2.93
CA ALA A 131 11.70 -12.44 -1.83
C ALA A 131 11.22 -10.98 -1.93
N GLY A 132 11.33 -10.37 -3.11
CA GLY A 132 10.80 -9.03 -3.38
C GLY A 132 9.28 -8.95 -3.15
N LEU A 133 8.53 -9.93 -3.65
CA LEU A 133 7.08 -10.03 -3.41
C LEU A 133 6.73 -10.11 -1.93
N ILE A 134 7.42 -10.98 -1.16
CA ILE A 134 7.18 -11.09 0.28
C ILE A 134 7.47 -9.76 0.98
N VAL A 135 8.56 -9.08 0.60
CA VAL A 135 8.87 -7.76 1.18
C VAL A 135 7.78 -6.75 0.84
N GLY A 136 7.30 -6.68 -0.41
CA GLY A 136 6.21 -5.78 -0.80
C GLY A 136 4.91 -6.05 -0.06
N ILE A 137 4.55 -7.32 0.13
CA ILE A 137 3.38 -7.70 0.95
C ILE A 137 3.55 -7.23 2.41
N MET A 138 4.75 -7.39 2.98
CA MET A 138 5.03 -6.96 4.36
C MET A 138 5.09 -5.44 4.51
N ASP A 139 5.54 -4.72 3.49
CA ASP A 139 5.54 -3.27 3.44
C ASP A 139 4.11 -2.74 3.44
N GLU A 140 3.26 -3.20 2.51
CA GLU A 140 1.85 -2.81 2.43
C GLU A 140 1.05 -3.21 3.68
N TRP A 141 1.34 -4.38 4.24
CA TRP A 141 0.78 -4.79 5.52
C TRP A 141 1.25 -3.88 6.68
N PHE A 142 2.49 -3.39 6.66
CA PHE A 142 2.99 -2.47 7.68
C PHE A 142 2.43 -1.06 7.49
N GLN A 143 2.34 -0.57 6.25
CA GLN A 143 1.77 0.72 5.90
C GLN A 143 0.30 0.82 6.31
N TRP A 144 -0.42 -0.30 6.38
CA TRP A 144 -1.76 -0.38 6.96
C TRP A 144 -1.88 0.16 8.39
N PHE A 145 -0.79 0.15 9.15
CA PHE A 145 -0.76 0.71 10.50
C PHE A 145 -0.40 2.19 10.53
N ILE A 146 0.06 2.77 9.41
CA ILE A 146 0.46 4.17 9.33
C ILE A 146 -0.79 5.02 9.06
N PRO A 147 -1.02 6.10 9.82
CA PRO A 147 -2.18 6.94 9.61
C PRO A 147 -2.30 7.50 8.19
N ILE A 148 -3.53 7.52 7.66
CA ILE A 148 -3.85 8.03 6.30
C ILE A 148 -3.25 7.15 5.17
N ARG A 149 -2.67 6.00 5.49
CA ARG A 149 -2.26 4.99 4.50
C ARG A 149 -3.22 3.81 4.54
N ALA A 150 -3.49 3.28 3.36
CA ALA A 150 -4.13 1.98 3.22
C ALA A 150 -3.13 1.05 2.54
N GLY A 151 -3.09 -0.20 2.98
CA GLY A 151 -2.36 -1.24 2.25
C GLY A 151 -3.19 -1.59 1.03
N GLU A 152 -2.61 -1.50 -0.16
CA GLU A 152 -3.31 -1.74 -1.42
C GLU A 152 -2.67 -2.88 -2.21
N VAL A 153 -3.50 -3.78 -2.76
CA VAL A 153 -3.01 -4.83 -3.70
C VAL A 153 -2.33 -4.22 -4.94
N ARG A 154 -2.72 -3.01 -5.32
CA ARG A 154 -2.08 -2.25 -6.40
C ARG A 154 -0.60 -1.98 -6.10
N ASP A 155 -0.29 -1.62 -4.87
CA ASP A 155 1.08 -1.27 -4.47
C ASP A 155 1.96 -2.53 -4.35
N ILE A 156 1.40 -3.66 -3.90
CA ILE A 156 2.06 -4.99 -4.01
C ILE A 156 2.39 -5.33 -5.48
N THR A 157 1.50 -4.97 -6.41
CA THR A 157 1.72 -5.20 -7.85
C THR A 157 2.83 -4.29 -8.39
N LEU A 158 2.85 -3.02 -7.97
CA LEU A 158 3.92 -2.07 -8.28
C LEU A 158 5.28 -2.63 -7.83
N ASP A 159 5.38 -3.12 -6.59
CA ASP A 159 6.60 -3.71 -6.03
C ASP A 159 7.06 -4.96 -6.78
N LEU A 160 6.10 -5.77 -7.24
CA LEU A 160 6.38 -6.95 -8.04
C LEU A 160 6.96 -6.57 -9.42
N VAL A 161 6.39 -5.56 -10.08
CA VAL A 161 6.88 -5.07 -11.37
C VAL A 161 8.26 -4.39 -11.20
N ALA A 162 8.44 -3.61 -10.15
CA ALA A 162 9.72 -3.02 -9.76
C ALA A 162 10.79 -4.11 -9.55
N THR A 163 10.44 -5.16 -8.80
CA THR A 163 11.30 -6.32 -8.56
C THR A 163 11.67 -7.00 -9.87
N ALA A 164 10.71 -7.25 -10.76
CA ALA A 164 10.97 -7.84 -12.09
C ALA A 164 11.96 -6.99 -12.91
N CYS A 165 11.75 -5.66 -12.95
CA CYS A 165 12.63 -4.73 -13.64
C CYS A 165 14.03 -4.72 -13.03
N GLY A 166 14.15 -4.76 -11.71
CA GLY A 166 15.41 -4.86 -10.98
C GLY A 166 16.15 -6.17 -11.24
N LEU A 167 15.44 -7.29 -11.38
CA LEU A 167 16.03 -8.57 -11.75
C LEU A 167 16.54 -8.60 -13.19
N LEU A 168 15.78 -8.06 -14.14
CA LEU A 168 16.25 -7.89 -15.52
C LEU A 168 17.52 -7.04 -15.57
N PHE A 169 17.55 -5.94 -14.81
CA PHE A 169 18.74 -5.12 -14.65
C PHE A 169 19.90 -5.93 -14.07
N ALA A 170 19.66 -6.67 -12.97
CA ALA A 170 20.68 -7.47 -12.30
C ALA A 170 21.28 -8.56 -13.20
N VAL A 171 20.45 -9.24 -13.99
CA VAL A 171 20.87 -10.24 -15.00
C VAL A 171 21.66 -9.58 -16.12
N GLY A 172 21.26 -8.40 -16.58
CA GLY A 172 22.01 -7.62 -17.58
C GLY A 172 23.40 -7.22 -17.07
N VAL A 173 23.50 -6.76 -15.83
CA VAL A 173 24.77 -6.34 -15.22
C VAL A 173 25.66 -7.54 -14.89
N ASP A 174 25.12 -8.60 -14.30
CA ASP A 174 25.90 -9.71 -13.76
C ASP A 174 25.20 -11.06 -14.10
N PRO A 175 25.23 -11.48 -15.38
CA PRO A 175 24.52 -12.68 -15.83
C PRO A 175 25.13 -13.96 -15.24
N SER A 176 24.33 -15.00 -15.08
CA SER A 176 24.84 -16.33 -14.77
C SER A 176 25.62 -16.92 -15.95
N ARG A 177 26.53 -17.85 -15.66
CA ARG A 177 27.37 -18.45 -16.70
C ARG A 177 26.55 -19.37 -17.61
N ARG A 178 25.60 -20.14 -17.06
CA ARG A 178 24.81 -21.12 -17.82
C ARG A 178 23.37 -21.26 -17.31
N LEU A 179 22.54 -20.23 -17.45
CA LEU A 179 21.13 -20.35 -17.03
C LEU A 179 20.45 -21.50 -17.79
N THR A 180 20.12 -22.56 -17.07
CA THR A 180 19.34 -23.69 -17.56
C THR A 180 17.86 -23.43 -17.27
N LEU A 181 17.00 -23.71 -18.24
CA LEU A 181 15.57 -23.67 -18.05
C LEU A 181 15.17 -24.94 -17.27
N GLY A 182 14.67 -24.75 -16.06
CA GLY A 182 14.28 -25.85 -15.16
C GLY A 182 14.74 -25.61 -13.73
N PHE A 183 14.29 -26.49 -12.84
CA PHE A 183 14.69 -26.50 -11.44
C PHE A 183 15.39 -27.81 -11.13
N ARG A 184 16.51 -27.74 -10.41
CA ARG A 184 17.04 -28.92 -9.73
C ARG A 184 16.11 -29.31 -8.58
N GLN A 185 16.16 -30.57 -8.15
CA GLN A 185 15.31 -31.07 -7.06
C GLN A 185 15.45 -30.21 -5.78
N GLN A 186 16.67 -29.85 -5.40
CA GLN A 186 16.92 -28.99 -4.23
C GLN A 186 16.34 -27.58 -4.41
N SER A 187 16.44 -27.02 -5.61
CA SER A 187 15.88 -25.72 -5.97
C SER A 187 14.35 -25.74 -5.93
N THR A 188 13.75 -26.83 -6.37
CA THR A 188 12.29 -27.03 -6.40
C THR A 188 11.71 -26.94 -4.99
N VAL A 189 12.32 -27.60 -4.01
CA VAL A 189 11.87 -27.54 -2.61
C VAL A 189 11.96 -26.10 -2.08
N ARG A 190 13.05 -25.39 -2.34
CA ARG A 190 13.24 -24.00 -1.86
C ARG A 190 12.26 -23.03 -2.51
N VAL A 191 12.07 -23.14 -3.83
CA VAL A 191 11.08 -22.34 -4.56
C VAL A 191 9.68 -22.64 -4.05
N GLY A 192 9.34 -23.92 -3.84
CA GLY A 192 8.05 -24.33 -3.28
C GLY A 192 7.80 -23.76 -1.88
N LEU A 193 8.81 -23.80 -0.99
CA LEU A 193 8.71 -23.20 0.35
C LEU A 193 8.55 -21.68 0.28
N ALA A 194 9.34 -21.00 -0.55
CA ALA A 194 9.25 -19.54 -0.70
C ALA A 194 7.91 -19.11 -1.32
N ALA A 195 7.41 -19.86 -2.31
CA ALA A 195 6.11 -19.62 -2.92
C ALA A 195 4.97 -19.86 -1.92
N GLY A 196 5.05 -20.95 -1.14
CA GLY A 196 4.12 -21.21 -0.04
C GLY A 196 4.10 -20.07 0.98
N LEU A 197 5.28 -19.57 1.38
CA LEU A 197 5.39 -18.42 2.28
C LEU A 197 4.77 -17.16 1.68
N ALA A 198 5.01 -16.88 0.39
CA ALA A 198 4.39 -15.74 -0.30
C ALA A 198 2.86 -15.85 -0.35
N VAL A 199 2.31 -17.04 -0.60
CA VAL A 199 0.85 -17.28 -0.57
C VAL A 199 0.28 -17.06 0.82
N VAL A 200 0.91 -17.61 1.86
CA VAL A 200 0.47 -17.41 3.25
C VAL A 200 0.54 -15.94 3.64
N ALA A 201 1.63 -15.25 3.29
CA ALA A 201 1.79 -13.82 3.55
C ALA A 201 0.71 -12.98 2.85
N PHE A 202 0.43 -13.27 1.57
CA PHE A 202 -0.60 -12.56 0.81
C PHE A 202 -2.01 -12.84 1.36
N ALA A 203 -2.32 -14.10 1.69
CA ALA A 203 -3.61 -14.45 2.30
C ALA A 203 -3.80 -13.75 3.65
N PHE A 204 -2.76 -13.73 4.48
CA PHE A 204 -2.77 -13.01 5.75
C PHE A 204 -2.98 -11.50 5.56
N PHE A 205 -2.28 -10.88 4.60
CA PHE A 205 -2.50 -9.48 4.22
C PHE A 205 -3.95 -9.23 3.80
N VAL A 206 -4.48 -10.02 2.87
CA VAL A 206 -5.85 -9.90 2.36
C VAL A 206 -6.87 -10.01 3.49
N VAL A 207 -6.75 -11.02 4.36
CA VAL A 207 -7.66 -11.21 5.49
C VAL A 207 -7.57 -10.05 6.49
N SER A 208 -6.36 -9.53 6.73
CA SER A 208 -6.15 -8.45 7.71
C SER A 208 -6.58 -7.08 7.19
N VAL A 209 -6.39 -6.83 5.89
CA VAL A 209 -6.48 -5.49 5.29
C VAL A 209 -7.72 -5.30 4.43
N HIS A 210 -8.29 -6.35 3.84
CA HIS A 210 -9.34 -6.18 2.83
C HIS A 210 -10.59 -7.04 3.09
N VAL A 211 -10.62 -7.85 4.13
CA VAL A 211 -11.88 -8.50 4.55
C VAL A 211 -12.67 -7.54 5.43
N GLY A 212 -13.97 -7.45 5.16
CA GLY A 212 -14.91 -6.64 5.93
C GLY A 212 -16.32 -7.22 5.88
N TYR A 213 -17.29 -6.40 6.25
CA TYR A 213 -18.69 -6.77 6.43
C TYR A 213 -19.59 -5.82 5.66
N GLU A 214 -20.73 -6.34 5.22
CA GLU A 214 -21.85 -5.53 4.76
C GLU A 214 -22.78 -5.29 5.95
N VAL A 215 -22.82 -4.06 6.43
CA VAL A 215 -23.68 -3.66 7.53
C VAL A 215 -25.03 -3.28 6.96
N ARG A 216 -26.10 -3.90 7.47
CA ARG A 216 -27.49 -3.65 7.06
C ARG A 216 -28.26 -3.02 8.20
N GLU A 217 -28.84 -1.84 7.97
CA GLU A 217 -29.67 -1.12 8.94
C GLU A 217 -31.00 -0.74 8.26
N PRO A 218 -32.15 -1.29 8.68
CA PRO A 218 -33.44 -1.13 7.99
C PRO A 218 -33.85 0.30 7.66
N ARG A 219 -33.42 1.26 8.48
CA ARG A 219 -33.76 2.69 8.30
C ARG A 219 -32.81 3.46 7.40
N ILE A 220 -31.65 2.90 7.09
CA ILE A 220 -30.55 3.59 6.39
C ILE A 220 -30.24 2.92 5.05
N GLY A 221 -30.22 1.58 5.03
CA GLY A 221 -29.78 0.76 3.91
C GLY A 221 -28.56 -0.06 4.26
N THR A 222 -27.63 -0.17 3.32
CA THR A 222 -26.45 -1.02 3.48
C THR A 222 -25.18 -0.23 3.24
N PHE A 223 -24.11 -0.55 3.97
CA PHE A 223 -22.79 0.03 3.75
C PHE A 223 -21.70 -0.98 4.06
N ARG A 224 -20.49 -0.75 3.54
CA ARG A 224 -19.34 -1.63 3.78
C ARG A 224 -18.48 -1.04 4.91
N SER A 225 -18.01 -1.91 5.79
CA SER A 225 -17.12 -1.56 6.89
C SER A 225 -16.15 -2.71 7.16
N ARG A 226 -15.00 -2.45 7.79
CA ARG A 226 -14.13 -3.53 8.32
C ARG A 226 -14.75 -4.24 9.52
N TYR A 227 -15.77 -3.64 10.11
CA TYR A 227 -16.41 -4.09 11.32
C TYR A 227 -17.86 -4.49 11.01
N SER A 228 -18.32 -5.56 11.66
CA SER A 228 -19.75 -5.87 11.71
C SER A 228 -20.52 -4.77 12.43
N GLY A 229 -21.85 -4.73 12.25
CA GLY A 229 -22.70 -3.75 12.92
C GLY A 229 -22.54 -3.74 14.44
N ASP A 230 -22.42 -4.91 15.06
CA ASP A 230 -22.21 -5.04 16.51
C ASP A 230 -20.84 -4.56 16.95
N GLN A 231 -19.80 -4.86 16.17
CA GLN A 231 -18.45 -4.35 16.43
C GLN A 231 -18.42 -2.83 16.35
N LEU A 232 -19.07 -2.22 15.35
CA LEU A 232 -19.18 -0.75 15.26
C LEU A 232 -19.87 -0.14 16.48
N ARG A 233 -21.00 -0.71 16.93
CA ARG A 233 -21.68 -0.23 18.14
C ARG A 233 -20.81 -0.38 19.40
N SER A 234 -20.05 -1.47 19.50
CA SER A 234 -19.11 -1.68 20.61
C SER A 234 -17.95 -0.69 20.57
N LEU A 235 -17.35 -0.48 19.41
CA LEU A 235 -16.27 0.49 19.20
C LEU A 235 -16.75 1.90 19.47
N SER A 236 -17.97 2.26 19.05
CA SER A 236 -18.58 3.55 19.34
C SER A 236 -18.65 3.83 20.84
N ARG A 237 -19.17 2.92 21.65
CA ARG A 237 -19.20 3.06 23.12
C ARG A 237 -17.80 3.22 23.71
N ASP A 238 -16.87 2.37 23.30
CA ASP A 238 -15.47 2.42 23.74
C ASP A 238 -14.78 3.74 23.37
N ARG A 239 -15.07 4.30 22.19
CA ARG A 239 -14.51 5.59 21.76
C ARG A 239 -15.14 6.79 22.47
N VAL A 240 -16.42 6.74 22.86
CA VAL A 240 -16.99 7.78 23.75
C VAL A 240 -16.14 7.90 25.02
N GLU A 241 -15.85 6.78 25.69
CA GLU A 241 -15.09 6.78 26.95
C GLU A 241 -13.62 7.18 26.71
N ARG A 242 -12.96 6.55 25.73
CA ARG A 242 -11.52 6.77 25.50
C ARG A 242 -11.23 8.18 25.01
N TRP A 243 -12.00 8.67 24.04
CA TRP A 243 -11.72 9.97 23.41
C TRP A 243 -12.17 11.16 24.26
N ALA A 244 -13.10 10.96 25.20
CA ALA A 244 -13.39 11.97 26.23
C ALA A 244 -12.13 12.31 27.06
N ALA A 245 -11.28 11.32 27.35
CA ALA A 245 -10.02 11.53 28.06
C ALA A 245 -8.86 11.89 27.13
N HIS A 246 -8.81 11.29 25.93
CA HIS A 246 -7.69 11.42 24.99
C HIS A 246 -8.20 11.58 23.55
N PRO A 247 -8.63 12.78 23.15
CA PRO A 247 -9.18 13.01 21.82
C PRO A 247 -8.09 12.84 20.75
N PRO A 248 -8.40 12.27 19.57
CA PRO A 248 -7.43 11.98 18.50
C PRO A 248 -7.06 13.23 17.68
N VAL A 249 -6.67 14.32 18.35
CA VAL A 249 -6.36 15.62 17.75
C VAL A 249 -5.00 15.69 17.03
N ALA A 250 -4.14 14.70 17.28
CA ALA A 250 -2.80 14.63 16.70
C ALA A 250 -2.57 13.29 16.01
N LEU A 251 -1.98 13.34 14.82
CA LEU A 251 -1.52 12.15 14.11
C LEU A 251 -0.23 11.65 14.77
N VAL A 252 -0.34 10.58 15.55
CA VAL A 252 0.83 9.91 16.12
C VAL A 252 1.45 9.01 15.05
N ARG A 253 2.62 9.43 14.56
CA ARG A 253 3.31 8.84 13.40
C ARG A 253 3.64 7.36 13.53
N VAL A 254 3.89 6.91 14.75
CA VAL A 254 4.13 5.50 15.08
C VAL A 254 3.03 5.08 16.06
N SER A 255 1.81 5.01 15.55
CA SER A 255 0.67 4.45 16.27
C SER A 255 -0.08 3.51 15.34
N ARG A 256 -0.80 2.55 15.91
CA ARG A 256 -1.74 1.73 15.15
C ARG A 256 -2.87 2.63 14.68
N GLU A 257 -3.04 2.74 13.36
CA GLU A 257 -4.16 3.47 12.76
C GLU A 257 -5.50 3.07 13.38
N ASP A 258 -6.29 4.06 13.79
CA ASP A 258 -7.63 3.85 14.33
C ASP A 258 -8.63 3.76 13.19
N GLN A 259 -8.76 2.56 12.63
CA GLN A 259 -9.59 2.32 11.45
C GLN A 259 -11.07 2.69 11.63
N TYR A 260 -11.55 2.71 12.87
CA TYR A 260 -12.91 3.20 13.16
C TYR A 260 -13.02 4.71 12.92
N LEU A 261 -12.00 5.49 13.33
CA LEU A 261 -11.95 6.93 13.06
C LEU A 261 -11.83 7.18 11.55
N SER A 262 -10.95 6.45 10.86
CA SER A 262 -10.71 6.65 9.42
C SER A 262 -11.96 6.34 8.58
N GLU A 263 -12.68 5.25 8.87
CA GLU A 263 -13.97 4.96 8.23
C GLU A 263 -15.02 6.03 8.52
N GLY A 264 -15.14 6.47 9.78
CA GLY A 264 -16.05 7.56 10.16
C GLY A 264 -15.73 8.86 9.42
N LEU A 265 -14.47 9.22 9.26
CA LEU A 265 -14.05 10.41 8.51
C LEU A 265 -14.36 10.30 7.01
N TRP A 266 -14.32 9.11 6.41
CA TRP A 266 -14.78 8.92 5.03
C TRP A 266 -16.28 9.16 4.87
N HIS A 267 -17.09 8.70 5.83
CA HIS A 267 -18.53 9.01 5.86
C HIS A 267 -18.78 10.51 6.05
N VAL A 268 -18.00 11.20 6.90
CA VAL A 268 -18.07 12.67 7.03
C VAL A 268 -17.77 13.36 5.71
N GLN A 269 -16.71 12.95 5.02
CA GLN A 269 -16.35 13.50 3.71
C GLN A 269 -17.48 13.26 2.69
N ARG A 270 -17.94 12.01 2.55
CA ARG A 270 -19.00 11.64 1.62
C ARG A 270 -20.30 12.41 1.87
N ARG A 271 -20.66 12.62 3.14
CA ARG A 271 -21.81 13.43 3.56
C ARG A 271 -21.66 14.88 3.09
N ASN A 272 -20.49 15.47 3.34
CA ASN A 272 -20.24 16.87 3.00
C ASN A 272 -20.19 17.07 1.47
N ASP A 273 -19.53 16.17 0.73
CA ASP A 273 -19.51 16.18 -0.74
C ASP A 273 -20.94 16.10 -1.32
N ALA A 274 -21.78 15.23 -0.75
CA ALA A 274 -23.18 15.11 -1.17
C ALA A 274 -23.99 16.37 -0.87
N TRP A 275 -23.76 17.00 0.29
CA TRP A 275 -24.38 18.27 0.65
C TRP A 275 -23.98 19.39 -0.33
N GLU A 276 -22.68 19.52 -0.64
CA GLU A 276 -22.17 20.52 -1.60
C GLU A 276 -22.73 20.29 -3.02
N ALA A 277 -22.97 19.03 -3.38
CA ALA A 277 -23.61 18.65 -4.64
C ALA A 277 -25.14 18.81 -4.65
N ASN A 278 -25.76 19.30 -3.56
CA ASN A 278 -27.21 19.36 -3.35
C ASN A 278 -27.93 17.99 -3.40
N ASP A 279 -27.21 16.89 -3.14
CA ASP A 279 -27.77 15.54 -2.96
C ASP A 279 -28.12 15.33 -1.48
N PHE A 280 -29.17 16.01 -1.02
CA PHE A 280 -29.59 16.01 0.38
C PHE A 280 -30.02 14.64 0.89
N SER A 281 -30.59 13.79 0.03
CA SER A 281 -30.98 12.42 0.38
C SER A 281 -29.76 11.57 0.72
N LYS A 282 -28.68 11.67 -0.06
CA LYS A 282 -27.43 10.99 0.24
C LYS A 282 -26.74 11.58 1.47
N ALA A 283 -26.66 12.90 1.57
CA ALA A 283 -26.09 13.56 2.75
C ALA A 283 -26.82 13.15 4.04
N TRP A 284 -28.16 13.09 4.01
CA TRP A 284 -28.96 12.62 5.13
C TRP A 284 -28.63 11.17 5.53
N ARG A 285 -28.55 10.25 4.55
CA ARG A 285 -28.22 8.85 4.81
C ARG A 285 -26.82 8.67 5.41
N GLU A 286 -25.81 9.35 4.87
CA GLU A 286 -24.47 9.33 5.46
C GLU A 286 -24.46 9.90 6.88
N ASN A 287 -25.23 10.96 7.15
CA ASN A 287 -25.38 11.49 8.50
C ASN A 287 -26.04 10.48 9.46
N LEU A 288 -27.05 9.72 9.00
CA LEU A 288 -27.65 8.65 9.81
C LEU A 288 -26.66 7.53 10.11
N ILE A 289 -25.80 7.13 9.16
CA ILE A 289 -24.71 6.16 9.40
C ILE A 289 -23.79 6.70 10.50
N LEU A 290 -23.36 7.95 10.37
CA LEU A 290 -22.48 8.61 11.33
C LEU A 290 -23.09 8.65 12.73
N GLU A 291 -24.36 9.00 12.87
CA GLU A 291 -25.01 9.05 14.18
C GLU A 291 -25.26 7.69 14.80
N THR A 292 -25.55 6.69 13.96
CA THR A 292 -25.87 5.34 14.44
C THR A 292 -24.62 4.56 14.83
N PHE A 293 -23.55 4.67 14.04
CA PHE A 293 -22.36 3.83 14.15
C PHE A 293 -21.09 4.59 14.52
N TYR A 294 -21.01 5.90 14.23
CA TYR A 294 -19.78 6.70 14.38
C TYR A 294 -19.94 7.96 15.24
N ALA A 295 -20.93 8.02 16.15
CA ALA A 295 -21.24 9.22 16.93
C ALA A 295 -20.03 9.90 17.60
N PRO A 296 -19.07 9.17 18.21
CA PRO A 296 -17.83 9.76 18.76
C PRO A 296 -17.03 10.61 17.77
N VAL A 297 -17.03 10.26 16.47
CA VAL A 297 -16.33 11.00 15.41
C VAL A 297 -17.01 12.34 15.16
N LEU A 298 -18.33 12.42 15.34
CA LEU A 298 -19.07 13.67 15.20
C LEU A 298 -18.81 14.63 16.37
N ASP A 299 -18.67 14.07 17.57
CA ASP A 299 -18.70 14.82 18.83
C ASP A 299 -17.32 15.22 19.34
N THR A 300 -16.27 14.49 18.94
CA THR A 300 -14.93 14.69 19.47
C THR A 300 -14.02 15.37 18.45
N PRO A 301 -13.23 16.38 18.84
CA PRO A 301 -12.18 16.90 17.99
C PRO A 301 -11.22 15.80 17.54
N SER A 302 -10.85 15.85 16.26
CA SER A 302 -9.86 14.97 15.65
C SER A 302 -8.82 15.80 14.90
N TYR A 303 -7.78 15.15 14.39
CA TYR A 303 -6.82 15.81 13.50
C TYR A 303 -7.48 16.40 12.23
N ALA A 304 -8.72 16.01 11.91
CA ALA A 304 -9.48 16.50 10.77
C ALA A 304 -10.42 17.68 11.11
N GLY A 305 -10.58 18.06 12.39
CA GLY A 305 -11.42 19.21 12.78
C GLY A 305 -11.88 19.20 14.23
N THR A 306 -12.63 20.23 14.64
CA THR A 306 -13.11 20.42 16.03
C THR A 306 -14.39 19.64 16.37
N GLY A 307 -14.77 18.68 15.53
CA GLY A 307 -16.07 17.99 15.56
C GLY A 307 -16.74 18.08 14.20
N HIS A 308 -17.55 17.07 13.87
CA HIS A 308 -18.16 16.91 12.55
C HIS A 308 -19.68 16.81 12.59
N ARG A 309 -20.32 17.00 13.76
CA ARG A 309 -21.78 17.03 13.90
C ARG A 309 -22.37 18.21 13.12
N TRP A 310 -23.43 17.96 12.37
CA TRP A 310 -24.22 19.06 11.78
C TRP A 310 -24.82 19.94 12.87
N PRO A 311 -24.81 21.27 12.70
CA PRO A 311 -25.65 22.15 13.48
C PRO A 311 -27.11 21.69 13.46
N LEU A 312 -27.82 21.88 14.58
CA LEU A 312 -29.23 21.49 14.69
C LEU A 312 -30.10 22.11 13.60
N GLU A 313 -29.82 23.36 13.23
CA GLU A 313 -30.51 24.08 12.15
C GLU A 313 -30.29 23.41 10.79
N GLN A 314 -29.05 23.07 10.46
CA GLN A 314 -28.71 22.38 9.21
C GLN A 314 -29.38 21.00 9.13
N ARG A 315 -29.35 20.24 10.24
CA ARG A 315 -30.03 18.94 10.31
C ARG A 315 -31.53 19.10 10.10
N ALA A 316 -32.16 20.04 10.80
CA ALA A 316 -33.58 20.30 10.71
C ALA A 316 -33.98 20.76 9.30
N GLU A 317 -33.15 21.57 8.64
CA GLU A 317 -33.36 21.98 7.25
C GLU A 317 -33.45 20.75 6.34
N VAL A 318 -32.45 19.85 6.36
CA VAL A 318 -32.46 18.61 5.56
C VAL A 318 -33.68 17.78 5.88
N GLU A 319 -33.96 17.56 7.15
CA GLU A 319 -35.05 16.70 7.62
C GLU A 319 -36.43 17.21 7.19
N SER A 320 -36.60 18.54 7.12
CA SER A 320 -37.85 19.19 6.70
C SER A 320 -38.08 19.21 5.19
N ARG A 321 -37.09 18.82 4.38
CA ARG A 321 -37.22 18.83 2.92
C ARG A 321 -38.28 17.81 2.45
N PRO A 322 -39.28 18.24 1.66
CA PRO A 322 -40.35 17.35 1.19
C PRO A 322 -39.87 16.35 0.13
N ASP A 323 -38.81 16.69 -0.61
CA ASP A 323 -38.16 15.88 -1.64
C ASP A 323 -37.10 14.91 -1.08
N LEU A 324 -36.91 14.88 0.25
CA LEU A 324 -35.94 14.00 0.88
C LEU A 324 -36.37 12.53 0.73
N ASP A 325 -35.62 11.81 -0.12
CA ASP A 325 -35.76 10.37 -0.26
C ASP A 325 -35.16 9.66 0.96
N ARG A 326 -36.04 9.04 1.75
CA ARG A 326 -35.70 8.28 2.95
C ARG A 326 -35.62 6.77 2.69
N ALA A 327 -35.71 6.34 1.42
CA ALA A 327 -35.56 4.94 1.09
C ALA A 327 -34.16 4.44 1.48
N PRO A 328 -34.06 3.22 2.02
CA PRO A 328 -32.78 2.57 2.27
C PRO A 328 -31.96 2.49 0.97
N ALA A 329 -30.68 2.88 1.03
CA ALA A 329 -29.79 2.85 -0.14
C ALA A 329 -28.40 2.30 0.22
N VAL A 330 -27.61 1.97 -0.79
CA VAL A 330 -26.22 1.54 -0.60
C VAL A 330 -25.32 2.76 -0.44
N SER A 331 -24.58 2.86 0.66
CA SER A 331 -23.51 3.85 0.81
C SER A 331 -22.23 3.34 0.15
N GLU A 332 -21.59 4.21 -0.62
CA GLU A 332 -20.30 4.00 -1.29
C GLU A 332 -19.18 4.80 -0.63
N ALA A 333 -19.35 5.24 0.63
CA ALA A 333 -18.36 6.07 1.30
C ALA A 333 -17.01 5.35 1.49
N TYR A 334 -17.04 4.02 1.61
CA TYR A 334 -15.84 3.23 1.81
C TYR A 334 -14.99 3.21 0.53
N ARG A 335 -13.80 3.80 0.59
CA ARG A 335 -12.94 4.07 -0.58
C ARG A 335 -12.27 2.83 -1.17
N TYR A 336 -11.98 1.83 -0.34
CA TYR A 336 -11.18 0.67 -0.75
C TYR A 336 -12.04 -0.56 -1.05
N PRO A 337 -11.62 -1.45 -1.97
CA PRO A 337 -12.33 -2.71 -2.16
C PRO A 337 -12.25 -3.55 -0.88
N LEU A 338 -13.42 -3.96 -0.38
CA LEU A 338 -13.57 -4.96 0.67
C LEU A 338 -14.17 -6.24 0.09
N TRP A 339 -13.57 -7.37 0.45
CA TRP A 339 -14.18 -8.69 0.29
C TRP A 339 -15.11 -8.93 1.47
N ILE A 340 -16.41 -8.98 1.17
CA ILE A 340 -17.44 -9.11 2.19
C ILE A 340 -17.47 -10.54 2.71
N TRP A 341 -17.24 -10.68 4.00
CA TRP A 341 -17.49 -11.91 4.72
C TRP A 341 -18.98 -11.99 5.07
N PRO A 342 -19.65 -13.15 4.88
CA PRO A 342 -21.01 -13.32 5.34
C PRO A 342 -21.07 -13.05 6.84
N ASP A 343 -21.97 -12.15 7.26
CA ASP A 343 -22.19 -11.93 8.68
C ASP A 343 -22.73 -13.24 9.30
N PRO A 344 -22.09 -13.80 10.34
CA PRO A 344 -22.56 -15.03 10.98
C PRO A 344 -23.85 -14.84 11.81
N SER A 345 -24.48 -13.66 11.77
CA SER A 345 -25.62 -13.27 12.60
C SER A 345 -26.98 -13.80 12.16
#